data_AF-A0A7T1AKX4-F1
#
_entry.id   AF-A0A7T1AKX4-F1
#
_cell.length_a   1.000
_cell.length_b   1.000
_cell.length_c   1.000
_cell.angle_alpha   90.00
_cell.angle_beta   90.00
_cell.angle_gamma   90.00
#
_symmetry.space_group_name_H-M   'P 1'
#
loop_
_entity.id
_entity.type
_entity.pdbx_description
1 polymer ?
#
loop_
_entity_poly.entity_id
_entity_poly.type
_entity_poly.pdbx_seq_one_letter_code
_entity_poly.pdbx_strand_id
1 'polypeptide(L)' 'MNYKHRIKSLENKTKIGREFKPVVLFESDFPTREELQSKSEEMSAQGFKVYRVSFVDKV' A
#
# COMPACT_ATOMS: atom_id res chain seq x y z
N MET A 1 19.90 20.73 21.57
CA MET A 1 19.19 19.88 20.59
C MET A 1 17.72 19.77 21.00
N ASN A 2 16.80 20.25 20.17
CA ASN A 2 15.39 20.40 20.51
C ASN A 2 14.65 19.05 20.42
N TYR A 3 14.00 18.61 21.51
CA TYR A 3 13.41 17.28 21.66
C TYR A 3 12.42 16.93 20.54
N LYS A 4 11.71 17.94 20.01
CA LYS A 4 10.78 17.81 18.87
C LYS A 4 11.44 17.27 17.59
N HIS A 5 12.70 17.62 17.32
CA HIS A 5 13.41 17.12 16.14
C HIS A 5 13.78 15.64 16.27
N ARG A 6 14.05 15.15 17.49
CA ARG A 6 14.34 13.73 17.74
C ARG A 6 13.10 12.86 17.53
N ILE A 7 11.95 13.30 18.03
CA ILE A 7 10.67 12.58 17.84
C ILE A 7 10.33 12.49 16.35
N LYS A 8 10.39 13.60 15.60
CA LYS A 8 10.11 13.61 14.15
C LYS A 8 11.09 12.72 13.35
N SER A 9 12.36 12.67 13.77
CA SER A 9 13.36 11.76 13.18
C SER A 9 13.06 10.29 13.49
N LEU A 10 12.58 9.99 14.71
CA LEU A 10 12.15 8.66 15.12
C LEU A 10 10.89 8.21 14.37
N GLU A 11 9.86 9.05 14.25
CA GLU A 11 8.64 8.77 13.47
C GLU A 11 8.98 8.45 12.01
N ASN A 12 9.85 9.25 11.38
CA ASN A 12 10.30 9.01 10.01
C ASN A 12 11.10 7.70 9.85
N LYS A 13 12.00 7.39 10.80
CA LYS A 13 12.83 6.17 10.75
C LYS A 13 12.05 4.89 11.05
N THR A 14 11.16 4.95 12.03
CA THR A 14 10.42 3.79 12.53
C THR A 14 9.07 3.59 11.84
N LYS A 15 8.59 4.60 11.09
CA LYS A 15 7.24 4.66 10.51
C LYS A 15 6.13 4.53 11.57
N ILE A 16 6.45 4.71 12.85
CA ILE A 16 5.49 4.74 13.95
C ILE A 16 4.54 5.91 13.73
N GLY A 17 3.23 5.66 13.78
CA GLY A 17 2.18 6.65 13.48
C GLY A 17 1.79 6.78 12.02
N ARG A 18 2.45 6.06 11.09
CA ARG A 18 2.02 5.99 9.69
C ARG A 18 0.81 5.06 9.58
N GLU A 19 -0.38 5.66 9.54
CA GLU A 19 -1.62 4.93 9.29
C GLU A 19 -1.58 4.38 7.85
N PHE A 20 -1.43 3.07 7.72
CA PHE A 20 -1.47 2.42 6.41
C PHE A 20 -2.93 2.26 6.01
N LYS A 21 -3.32 2.85 4.88
CA LYS A 21 -4.63 2.61 4.30
C LYS A 21 -4.55 1.34 3.45
N PRO A 22 -5.11 0.20 3.87
CA PRO A 22 -5.10 -0.99 3.05
C PRO A 22 -6.07 -0.83 1.87
N VAL A 23 -5.71 -1.35 0.71
CA VAL A 23 -6.63 -1.50 -0.44
C VAL A 23 -6.46 -2.89 -1.03
N VAL A 24 -7.57 -3.51 -1.40
CA VAL A 24 -7.61 -4.83 -2.03
C VAL A 24 -8.01 -4.65 -3.48
N LEU A 25 -7.22 -5.24 -4.39
CA LEU A 25 -7.51 -5.31 -5.81
C LEU A 25 -7.72 -6.78 -6.18
N PHE A 26 -8.90 -7.12 -6.68
CA PHE A 26 -9.17 -8.47 -7.16
C PHE A 26 -8.69 -8.58 -8.60
N GLU A 27 -7.95 -9.64 -8.94
CA GLU A 27 -7.48 -9.83 -10.32
C GLU A 27 -8.64 -9.96 -11.31
N SER A 28 -9.80 -10.47 -10.86
CA SER A 28 -11.02 -10.58 -11.66
C SER A 28 -11.63 -9.25 -12.10
N ASP A 29 -11.32 -8.17 -11.41
CA ASP A 29 -11.86 -6.83 -11.72
C ASP A 29 -11.09 -6.15 -12.86
N PHE A 30 -9.96 -6.74 -13.29
CA PHE A 30 -9.09 -6.17 -14.31
C PHE A 30 -9.04 -7.08 -15.54
N PRO A 31 -9.27 -6.54 -16.75
CA PRO A 31 -9.23 -7.33 -17.98
C PRO A 31 -7.82 -7.77 -18.35
N THR A 32 -6.78 -7.07 -17.87
CA THR A 32 -5.38 -7.37 -18.15
C THR A 32 -4.50 -7.23 -16.90
N ARG A 33 -3.38 -7.97 -16.88
CA ARG A 33 -2.38 -7.87 -15.82
C ARG A 33 -1.70 -6.49 -15.78
N GLU A 34 -1.59 -5.84 -16.93
CA GLU A 34 -0.96 -4.52 -17.08
C GLU A 34 -1.81 -3.44 -16.40
N GLU A 35 -3.14 -3.48 -16.55
CA GLU A 35 -4.05 -2.56 -15.87
C GLU A 35 -4.03 -2.76 -14.35
N LEU A 36 -4.05 -4.01 -13.88
CA LEU A 36 -3.91 -4.33 -12.46
C LEU A 36 -2.57 -3.79 -11.90
N GLN A 37 -1.48 -3.96 -12.65
CA GLN A 37 -0.16 -3.47 -12.28
C GLN A 37 -0.16 -1.94 -12.16
N SER A 38 -0.65 -1.25 -13.19
CA SER A 38 -0.75 0.21 -13.21
C SER A 38 -1.60 0.74 -12.05
N LYS A 39 -2.75 0.13 -11.78
CA LYS A 39 -3.62 0.56 -10.68
C LYS A 39 -2.99 0.33 -9.30
N SER A 40 -2.22 -0.73 -9.15
CA SER A 40 -1.49 -1.00 -7.92
C SER A 40 -0.39 0.04 -7.67
N GLU A 41 0.33 0.43 -8.72
CA GLU A 41 1.38 1.45 -8.63
C GLU A 41 0.78 2.81 -8.27
N GLU A 42 -0.35 3.17 -8.88
CA GLU A 42 -1.11 4.38 -8.56
C GLU A 42 -1.50 4.42 -7.07
N MET A 43 -2.10 3.35 -6.56
CA MET A 43 -2.54 3.26 -5.17
C MET A 43 -1.36 3.24 -4.19
N SER A 44 -0.26 2.56 -4.54
CA SER A 44 0.97 2.55 -3.75
C SER A 44 1.60 3.95 -3.66
N ALA A 45 1.61 4.71 -4.76
CA ALA A 45 2.10 6.09 -4.81
C ALA A 45 1.24 7.03 -3.94
N GLN A 46 -0.05 6.76 -3.82
CA GLN A 46 -0.97 7.47 -2.91
C GLN A 46 -0.81 7.06 -1.43
N GLY A 47 0.11 6.13 -1.14
CA GLY A 47 0.42 5.68 0.22
C GLY A 47 -0.46 4.54 0.72
N PHE A 48 -1.26 3.91 -0.15
CA PHE A 48 -2.00 2.71 0.21
C PHE A 48 -1.10 1.48 0.23
N LYS A 49 -1.43 0.55 1.12
CA LYS A 49 -0.85 -0.79 1.09
C LYS A 49 -1.74 -1.67 0.21
N VAL A 50 -1.27 -1.99 -0.98
CA VAL A 50 -2.04 -2.73 -1.98
C VAL A 50 -1.89 -4.24 -1.77
N TYR A 51 -3.02 -4.94 -1.73
CA TYR A 51 -3.10 -6.40 -1.72
C TYR A 51 -3.78 -6.86 -3.01
N ARG A 52 -3.08 -7.68 -3.79
CA ARG A 52 -3.67 -8.33 -4.98
C ARG A 52 -4.20 -9.69 -4.58
N VAL A 53 -5.44 -9.98 -4.95
CA VAL A 53 -6.12 -11.21 -4.59
C VAL A 53 -6.64 -11.87 -5.86
N SER A 54 -6.26 -13.12 -6.07
CA SER A 54 -6.88 -14.00 -7.05
C SER A 54 -7.74 -15.02 -6.32
N PHE A 55 -8.93 -15.29 -6.86
CA PHE A 55 -9.70 -16.43 -6.42
C PHE A 55 -9.02 -17.69 -6.96
N VAL A 56 -8.65 -18.59 -6.05
CA VAL A 56 -8.28 -19.94 -6.45
C VAL A 56 -9.60 -20.68 -6.57
N ASP A 57 -10.09 -20.88 -7.79
CA ASP A 57 -11.21 -21.78 -8.01
C ASP A 57 -10.85 -23.14 -7.40
N LYS A 58 -11.65 -23.58 -6.42
CA LYS A 58 -11.59 -24.97 -5.96
C LYS A 58 -12.20 -25.81 -7.07
N VAL A 59 -11.32 -26.28 -7.97
CA VAL A 59 -11.61 -27.37 -8.89
C VAL A 59 -11.88 -28.64 -8.09
#